data_AF-A0A9P9CRJ0-F1
#
_entry.id   AF-A0A9P9CRJ0-F1
#
_cell.length_a   1.000
_cell.length_b   1.000
_cell.length_c   1.000
_cell.angle_alpha   90.00
_cell.angle_beta   90.00
_cell.angle_gamma   90.00
#
_symmetry.space_group_name_H-M   'P 1'
#
loop_
_entity.id
_entity.type
_entity.pdbx_description
1 polymer ?
#
loop_
_entity_poly.entity_id
_entity_poly.type
_entity_poly.pdbx_seq_one_letter_code
_entity_poly.pdbx_strand_id
1 'polypeptide(L)'
;MGYTCLARWTSSTAVGFNHVCEIISRNHLGVRKARWQLVIRSYKSIVPRQGGGDSQLYTISSPDTTYALIDDSAAPLRFDATSETVQPTHFRETFVTVSGSIDDLLLNTKAPWARTGMHVQIDGLVFAIGTDWVVRVGNILLPGGQNRGLLLETEYLPFPRVPGSAHSQDIINMSSGLVTSLIPSYGRDSAKVMRFYAEEEWNQVTGPQDTESEQPISTDETSEDDLYAYGVTASHQSPENQTTDLERDRRSVFLIHGVLRSEGILV
;
A
#
# COMPACT_ATOMS: atom_id res chain seq x y z
N MET A 1 -1.66 11.47 -9.53
CA MET A 1 -2.19 10.57 -8.47
C MET A 1 -2.34 11.30 -7.13
N GLY A 2 -3.03 10.67 -6.16
CA GLY A 2 -3.52 11.28 -4.90
C GLY A 2 -2.48 11.48 -3.79
N TYR A 3 -2.88 11.86 -2.58
CA TYR A 3 -2.01 11.97 -1.40
C TYR A 3 -2.45 10.95 -0.35
N THR A 4 -1.51 10.20 0.23
CA THR A 4 -1.81 9.24 1.31
C THR A 4 -1.15 9.66 2.61
N CYS A 5 -1.93 9.61 3.68
CA CYS A 5 -1.51 9.80 5.06
C CYS A 5 -1.84 8.54 5.87
N LEU A 6 -0.85 8.05 6.62
CA LEU A 6 -0.99 6.88 7.49
C LEU A 6 -0.81 7.31 8.95
N ALA A 7 -1.79 6.96 9.77
CA ALA A 7 -1.79 7.20 11.20
C ALA A 7 -1.98 5.91 11.98
N ARG A 8 -1.36 5.89 13.16
CA ARG A 8 -1.18 4.71 13.97
C ARG A 8 -1.63 5.01 15.39
N TRP A 9 -2.60 4.25 15.90
CA TRP A 9 -3.13 4.42 17.24
C TRP A 9 -2.88 3.16 18.08
N THR A 10 -1.76 3.17 18.82
CA THR A 10 -1.19 2.00 19.50
C THR A 10 -1.99 1.51 20.72
N SER A 11 -2.68 2.42 21.42
CA SER A 11 -3.44 2.12 22.65
C SER A 11 -4.91 1.74 22.41
N SER A 12 -5.33 1.67 21.15
CA SER A 12 -6.74 1.47 20.83
C SER A 12 -7.24 0.07 21.20
N THR A 13 -8.41 0.04 21.83
CA THR A 13 -9.17 -1.17 22.09
C THR A 13 -10.13 -1.44 20.94
N ALA A 14 -10.82 -2.60 20.96
CA ALA A 14 -11.90 -2.89 20.01
C ALA A 14 -13.00 -1.81 20.00
N VAL A 15 -13.18 -1.09 21.12
CA VAL A 15 -14.11 0.05 21.21
C VAL A 15 -13.63 1.24 20.38
N GLY A 16 -12.32 1.49 20.34
CA GLY A 16 -11.73 2.55 19.54
C GLY A 16 -12.03 2.40 18.04
N PHE A 17 -12.02 1.17 17.53
CA PHE A 17 -12.37 0.87 16.13
C PHE A 17 -13.78 1.34 15.79
N ASN A 18 -14.76 0.95 16.62
CA ASN A 18 -16.16 1.27 16.40
C ASN A 18 -16.40 2.78 16.49
N HIS A 19 -15.77 3.46 17.44
CA HIS A 19 -15.88 4.92 17.55
C HIS A 19 -15.32 5.65 16.33
N VAL A 20 -14.17 5.23 15.79
CA VAL A 20 -13.63 5.83 14.55
C VAL A 20 -14.59 5.60 13.39
N CYS A 21 -15.12 4.39 13.24
CA CYS A 21 -16.11 4.08 12.19
C CYS A 21 -17.38 4.95 12.34
N GLU A 22 -17.84 5.16 13.56
CA GLU A 22 -19.00 5.99 13.86
C GLU A 22 -18.72 7.47 13.55
N ILE A 23 -17.56 8.00 13.93
CA ILE A 23 -17.13 9.37 13.60
C ILE A 23 -17.09 9.58 12.08
N ILE A 24 -16.46 8.65 11.34
CA ILE A 24 -16.44 8.70 9.88
C ILE A 24 -17.86 8.77 9.32
N SER A 25 -18.74 7.88 9.78
CA SER A 25 -20.11 7.76 9.24
C SER A 25 -21.01 8.95 9.61
N ARG A 26 -20.95 9.41 10.86
CA ARG A 26 -21.87 10.43 11.40
C ARG A 26 -21.36 11.85 11.18
N ASN A 27 -20.08 12.09 11.44
CA ASN A 27 -19.53 13.45 11.46
C ASN A 27 -18.97 13.86 10.10
N HIS A 28 -18.45 12.90 9.33
CA HIS A 28 -17.85 13.16 8.01
C HIS A 28 -18.71 12.65 6.85
N LEU A 29 -19.93 12.17 7.12
CA LEU A 29 -20.85 11.64 6.10
C LEU A 29 -20.20 10.50 5.26
N GLY A 30 -19.31 9.73 5.87
CA GLY A 30 -18.59 8.66 5.21
C GLY A 30 -19.50 7.48 4.88
N VAL A 31 -19.43 7.01 3.64
CA VAL A 31 -20.18 5.86 3.15
C VAL A 31 -19.26 4.65 3.13
N ARG A 32 -19.64 3.58 3.84
CA ARG A 32 -18.90 2.30 3.82
C ARG A 32 -18.92 1.71 2.41
N LYS A 33 -17.74 1.36 1.89
CA LYS A 33 -17.55 0.80 0.55
C LYS A 33 -17.19 -0.68 0.57
N ALA A 34 -16.22 -1.07 1.39
CA ALA A 34 -15.65 -2.42 1.36
C ALA A 34 -15.07 -2.85 2.71
N ARG A 35 -14.63 -4.11 2.80
CA ARG A 35 -13.73 -4.57 3.86
C ARG A 35 -12.28 -4.26 3.47
N TRP A 36 -11.47 -3.94 4.46
CA TRP A 36 -10.03 -3.79 4.31
C TRP A 36 -9.34 -4.93 5.03
N GLN A 37 -8.82 -5.90 4.29
CA GLN A 37 -8.21 -7.10 4.85
C GLN A 37 -6.84 -7.31 4.23
N LEU A 38 -5.81 -7.29 5.06
CA LEU A 38 -4.43 -7.52 4.64
C LEU A 38 -3.80 -8.60 5.51
N VAL A 39 -3.02 -9.47 4.91
CA VAL A 39 -2.20 -10.46 5.61
C VAL A 39 -0.75 -10.21 5.30
N ILE A 40 0.02 -9.96 6.35
CA ILE A 40 1.44 -9.66 6.29
C ILE A 40 2.21 -10.85 6.83
N ARG A 41 3.23 -11.30 6.10
CA ARG A 41 4.10 -12.42 6.48
C ARG A 41 5.55 -12.01 6.30
N SER A 42 6.45 -12.54 7.12
CA SER A 42 7.89 -12.43 6.90
C SER A 42 8.53 -13.80 6.63
N TYR A 43 9.58 -13.77 5.83
CA TYR A 43 10.37 -14.92 5.40
C TYR A 43 11.84 -14.54 5.52
N LYS A 44 12.68 -15.51 5.87
CA LYS A 44 14.14 -15.38 5.93
C LYS A 44 14.78 -16.26 4.86
N SER A 45 15.78 -15.74 4.17
CA SER A 45 16.57 -16.54 3.24
C SER A 45 17.31 -17.65 3.99
N ILE A 46 17.30 -18.86 3.45
CA ILE A 46 18.09 -20.00 3.96
C ILE A 46 19.43 -20.15 3.24
N VAL A 47 19.71 -19.32 2.23
CA VAL A 47 20.97 -19.37 1.49
C VAL A 47 22.07 -18.73 2.33
N PRO A 48 23.13 -19.47 2.71
CA PRO A 48 24.28 -18.86 3.38
C PRO A 48 24.99 -17.94 2.39
N ARG A 49 25.10 -16.65 2.74
CA ARG A 49 25.82 -15.67 1.92
C ARG A 49 27.24 -15.45 2.45
N GLN A 50 28.20 -15.54 1.54
CA GLN A 50 29.57 -15.11 1.78
C GLN A 50 29.57 -13.59 1.92
N GLY A 51 29.61 -13.09 3.16
CA GLY A 51 29.51 -11.66 3.47
C GLY A 51 28.60 -11.30 4.65
N GLY A 52 27.87 -12.27 5.22
CA GLY A 52 27.15 -12.08 6.49
C GLY A 52 25.87 -11.22 6.40
N GLY A 53 25.34 -10.99 5.20
CA GLY A 53 24.05 -10.29 5.02
C GLY A 53 22.86 -11.24 5.15
N ASP A 54 21.94 -10.90 6.05
CA ASP A 54 20.61 -11.51 6.10
C ASP A 54 19.71 -10.83 5.04
N SER A 55 19.01 -11.64 4.25
CA SER A 55 17.94 -11.19 3.35
C SER A 55 16.59 -11.56 3.96
N GLN A 56 15.71 -10.57 4.02
CA GLN A 56 14.35 -10.73 4.52
C GLN A 56 13.37 -10.47 3.38
N LEU A 57 12.32 -11.28 3.31
CA LEU A 57 11.21 -11.10 2.39
C LEU A 57 9.95 -10.86 3.22
N TYR A 58 9.27 -9.76 2.95
CA TYR A 58 8.00 -9.40 3.54
C TYR A 58 6.93 -9.45 2.46
N THR A 59 5.78 -10.03 2.77
CA THR A 59 4.66 -10.05 1.84
C THR A 59 3.45 -9.43 2.48
N ILE A 60 2.72 -8.59 1.75
CA ILE A 60 1.41 -8.07 2.14
C ILE A 60 0.42 -8.53 1.08
N SER A 61 -0.55 -9.35 1.49
CA SER A 61 -1.55 -9.93 0.60
C SER A 61 -2.92 -9.33 0.89
N SER A 62 -3.55 -8.77 -0.15
CA SER A 62 -5.00 -8.59 -0.22
C SER A 62 -5.63 -9.88 -0.81
N PRO A 63 -6.97 -10.01 -0.84
CA PRO A 63 -7.62 -11.17 -1.46
C PRO A 63 -7.23 -11.41 -2.91
N ASP A 64 -6.93 -10.35 -3.66
CA ASP A 64 -6.72 -10.40 -5.10
C ASP A 64 -5.24 -10.28 -5.50
N THR A 65 -4.43 -9.61 -4.67
CA THR A 65 -3.05 -9.24 -5.03
C THR A 65 -2.09 -9.44 -3.86
N THR A 66 -0.90 -9.97 -4.15
CA THR A 66 0.20 -10.05 -3.19
C THR A 66 1.35 -9.14 -3.59
N TYR A 67 1.81 -8.34 -2.64
CA TYR A 67 2.99 -7.50 -2.79
C TYR A 67 4.12 -8.08 -1.97
N ALA A 68 5.31 -8.14 -2.55
CA ALA A 68 6.52 -8.65 -1.95
C ALA A 68 7.56 -7.53 -1.84
N LEU A 69 8.10 -7.31 -0.65
CA LEU A 69 9.24 -6.45 -0.40
C LEU A 69 10.41 -7.32 0.03
N ILE A 70 11.49 -7.28 -0.74
CA ILE A 70 12.77 -7.90 -0.38
C ILE A 70 13.64 -6.81 0.22
N ASP A 71 14.14 -7.03 1.43
CA ASP A 71 15.20 -6.24 2.05
C ASP A 71 16.49 -7.06 2.09
N ASP A 72 17.46 -6.60 1.33
CA ASP A 72 18.78 -7.17 1.21
C ASP A 72 19.85 -6.24 1.76
N SER A 73 20.29 -6.49 2.99
CA SER A 73 21.31 -5.68 3.68
C SER A 73 22.67 -5.65 2.97
N ALA A 74 22.96 -6.59 2.07
CA ALA A 74 24.21 -6.65 1.32
C ALA A 74 24.15 -5.92 -0.03
N ALA A 75 22.97 -5.53 -0.50
CA ALA A 75 22.80 -4.82 -1.75
C ALA A 75 22.93 -3.29 -1.54
N PRO A 76 23.36 -2.53 -2.58
CA PRO A 76 23.50 -1.08 -2.47
C PRO A 76 22.14 -0.39 -2.37
N LEU A 77 22.13 0.79 -1.75
CA LEU A 77 20.99 1.71 -1.84
C LEU A 77 20.94 2.34 -3.24
N ARG A 78 19.74 2.68 -3.69
CA ARG A 78 19.53 3.33 -5.01
C ARG A 78 20.32 4.63 -5.16
N PHE A 79 20.46 5.40 -4.08
CA PHE A 79 21.19 6.66 -4.10
C PHE A 79 22.70 6.47 -4.30
N ASP A 80 23.27 5.40 -3.72
CA ASP A 80 24.71 5.13 -3.78
C ASP A 80 25.13 4.62 -5.18
N ALA A 81 24.25 3.88 -5.84
CA ALA A 81 24.51 3.24 -7.14
C ALA A 81 24.63 4.22 -8.32
N THR A 82 24.22 5.49 -8.18
CA THR A 82 24.32 6.50 -9.24
C THR A 82 25.77 6.89 -9.59
N SER A 83 26.72 6.51 -8.74
CA SER A 83 28.14 6.88 -8.86
C SER A 83 29.05 5.75 -9.37
N GLU A 84 28.54 4.52 -9.53
CA GLU A 84 29.35 3.35 -9.87
C GLU A 84 29.26 2.98 -11.36
N THR A 85 30.37 2.48 -11.92
CA THR A 85 30.48 2.06 -13.32
C THR A 85 29.83 0.71 -13.61
N VAL A 86 29.43 -0.04 -12.57
CA VAL A 86 28.78 -1.35 -12.68
C VAL A 86 27.38 -1.24 -12.07
N GLN A 87 26.35 -1.41 -12.90
CA GLN A 87 24.97 -1.37 -12.44
C GLN A 87 24.69 -2.58 -11.54
N PRO A 88 24.16 -2.39 -10.32
CA PRO A 88 23.87 -3.49 -9.42
C PRO A 88 22.72 -4.36 -9.97
N THR A 89 22.76 -5.66 -9.69
CA THR A 89 21.72 -6.61 -10.14
C THR A 89 20.38 -6.39 -9.46
N HIS A 90 20.39 -5.80 -8.27
CA HIS A 90 19.20 -5.38 -7.52
C HIS A 90 19.61 -4.37 -6.44
N PHE A 91 18.61 -3.72 -5.84
CA PHE A 91 18.80 -2.78 -4.75
C PHE A 91 18.39 -3.39 -3.42
N ARG A 92 18.89 -2.80 -2.34
CA ARG A 92 18.55 -3.17 -0.96
C ARG A 92 17.06 -3.38 -0.74
N GLU A 93 16.24 -2.42 -1.15
CA GLU A 93 14.78 -2.56 -1.10
C GLU A 93 14.25 -2.79 -2.52
N THR A 94 13.71 -3.99 -2.75
CA THR A 94 13.10 -4.38 -4.03
C THR A 94 11.63 -4.72 -3.80
N PHE A 95 10.73 -3.96 -4.42
CA PHE A 95 9.29 -4.08 -4.24
C PHE A 95 8.61 -4.60 -5.52
N VAL A 96 8.00 -5.79 -5.42
CA VAL A 96 7.44 -6.55 -6.54
C VAL A 96 5.96 -6.84 -6.29
N THR A 97 5.16 -6.78 -7.35
CA THR A 97 3.77 -7.25 -7.34
C THR A 97 3.72 -8.64 -7.92
N VAL A 98 3.09 -9.57 -7.21
CA VAL A 98 2.93 -10.97 -7.60
C VAL A 98 1.43 -11.27 -7.72
N SER A 99 1.04 -11.89 -8.84
CA SER A 99 -0.30 -12.42 -9.00
C SER A 99 -0.43 -13.77 -8.27
N GLY A 100 -1.42 -13.90 -7.40
CA GLY A 100 -1.68 -15.12 -6.64
C GLY A 100 -0.83 -15.29 -5.38
N SER A 101 -0.78 -16.52 -4.85
CA SER A 101 -0.15 -16.85 -3.58
C SER A 101 1.38 -16.92 -3.69
N ILE A 102 2.08 -16.08 -2.93
CA ILE A 102 3.54 -16.15 -2.81
C ILE A 102 4.01 -17.49 -2.25
N ASP A 103 3.24 -18.11 -1.35
CA ASP A 103 3.60 -19.41 -0.76
C ASP A 103 3.66 -20.49 -1.84
N ASP A 104 2.72 -20.47 -2.80
CA ASP A 104 2.68 -21.42 -3.92
C ASP A 104 3.84 -21.15 -4.88
N LEU A 105 4.15 -19.87 -5.15
CA LEU A 105 5.30 -19.49 -5.98
C LEU A 105 6.61 -19.99 -5.37
N LEU A 106 6.82 -19.74 -4.07
CA LEU A 106 8.03 -20.16 -3.36
C LEU A 106 8.15 -21.69 -3.33
N LEU A 107 7.04 -22.40 -3.13
CA LEU A 107 7.01 -23.86 -3.14
C LEU A 107 7.32 -24.44 -4.52
N ASN A 108 6.69 -23.92 -5.57
CA ASN A 108 6.84 -24.40 -6.94
C ASN A 108 8.25 -24.15 -7.49
N THR A 109 8.82 -22.99 -7.17
CA THR A 109 10.19 -22.63 -7.57
C THR A 109 11.25 -23.27 -6.68
N LYS A 110 10.85 -23.91 -5.57
CA LYS A 110 11.76 -24.40 -4.50
C LYS A 110 12.69 -23.29 -4.03
N ALA A 111 12.17 -22.07 -3.97
CA ALA A 111 12.96 -20.91 -3.60
C ALA A 111 13.42 -21.03 -2.14
N PRO A 112 14.66 -20.64 -1.82
CA PRO A 112 15.26 -20.84 -0.52
C PRO A 112 14.81 -19.78 0.50
N TRP A 113 13.52 -19.75 0.79
CA TRP A 113 12.91 -18.87 1.79
C TRP A 113 12.16 -19.69 2.84
N ALA A 114 12.48 -19.46 4.11
CA ALA A 114 11.78 -20.05 5.23
C ALA A 114 10.84 -19.01 5.85
N ARG A 115 9.56 -19.35 5.99
CA ARG A 115 8.59 -18.50 6.67
C ARG A 115 8.99 -18.33 8.14
N THR A 116 9.09 -17.09 8.60
CA THR A 116 9.18 -16.82 10.03
C THR A 116 7.78 -17.04 10.60
N GLY A 117 7.64 -17.61 11.81
CA GLY A 117 6.32 -17.88 12.39
C GLY A 117 5.44 -16.63 12.61
N MET A 118 5.97 -15.43 12.35
CA MET A 118 5.29 -14.17 12.50
C MET A 118 4.40 -13.88 11.29
N HIS A 119 3.12 -13.62 11.57
CA HIS A 119 2.20 -13.04 10.60
C HIS A 119 1.35 -11.99 11.29
N VAL A 120 1.04 -10.92 10.58
CA VAL A 120 0.21 -9.81 11.08
C VAL A 120 -1.00 -9.73 10.16
N GLN A 121 -2.18 -9.60 10.74
CA GLN A 121 -3.41 -9.41 9.97
C GLN A 121 -3.94 -8.00 10.25
N ILE A 122 -4.35 -7.31 9.20
CA ILE A 122 -5.13 -6.08 9.32
C ILE A 122 -6.57 -6.42 8.93
N ASP A 123 -7.52 -6.22 9.83
CA ASP A 123 -8.95 -6.40 9.56
C ASP A 123 -9.71 -5.12 9.85
N GLY A 124 -10.40 -4.62 8.83
CA GLY A 124 -10.89 -3.25 8.80
C GLY A 124 -11.96 -2.99 7.76
N LEU A 125 -12.26 -1.71 7.58
CA LEU A 125 -13.29 -1.19 6.69
C LEU A 125 -12.75 -0.03 5.85
N VAL A 126 -13.30 0.08 4.64
CA VAL A 126 -13.06 1.21 3.73
C VAL A 126 -14.30 2.08 3.67
N PHE A 127 -14.11 3.39 3.80
CA PHE A 127 -15.11 4.43 3.67
C PHE A 127 -14.73 5.38 2.55
N ALA A 128 -15.73 5.94 1.88
CA ALA A 128 -15.55 7.11 1.01
C ALA A 128 -16.22 8.32 1.67
N ILE A 129 -15.53 9.46 1.70
CA ILE A 129 -16.10 10.73 2.17
C ILE A 129 -16.17 11.66 0.96
N GLY A 130 -17.40 12.00 0.55
CA GLY A 130 -17.63 12.74 -0.70
C GLY A 130 -17.08 11.99 -1.92
N THR A 131 -16.48 12.74 -2.85
CA THR A 131 -15.83 12.22 -4.06
C THR A 131 -14.31 12.14 -3.94
N ASP A 132 -13.74 12.80 -2.93
CA ASP A 132 -12.31 13.14 -2.93
C ASP A 132 -11.52 12.37 -1.88
N TRP A 133 -12.17 11.61 -1.00
CA TRP A 133 -11.50 10.93 0.10
C TRP A 133 -11.85 9.46 0.20
N VAL A 134 -10.81 8.65 0.38
CA VAL A 134 -10.90 7.27 0.82
C VAL A 134 -10.27 7.16 2.20
N VAL A 135 -10.99 6.54 3.14
CA VAL A 135 -10.52 6.31 4.50
C VAL A 135 -10.56 4.83 4.80
N ARG A 136 -9.42 4.25 5.17
CA ARG A 136 -9.29 2.85 5.58
C ARG A 136 -8.97 2.81 7.07
N VAL A 137 -9.74 2.05 7.83
CA VAL A 137 -9.53 1.87 9.28
C VAL A 137 -9.48 0.39 9.57
N GLY A 138 -8.45 -0.08 10.29
CA GLY A 138 -8.27 -1.52 10.55
C GLY A 138 -7.54 -1.80 11.86
N ASN A 139 -7.91 -2.90 12.50
CA ASN A 139 -7.19 -3.43 13.67
C ASN A 139 -5.98 -4.24 13.20
N ILE A 140 -4.85 -4.06 13.89
CA ILE A 140 -3.64 -4.84 13.69
C ILE A 140 -3.68 -6.03 14.65
N LEU A 141 -3.82 -7.22 14.11
CA LEU A 141 -3.94 -8.47 14.85
C LEU A 141 -2.67 -9.31 14.69
N LEU A 142 -2.11 -9.75 15.81
CA LEU A 142 -1.01 -10.71 15.86
C LEU A 142 -1.52 -12.15 15.90
N PRO A 143 -0.64 -13.15 15.71
CA PRO A 143 -1.00 -14.55 15.89
C PRO A 143 -1.56 -14.77 17.29
N GLY A 144 -2.67 -15.49 17.40
CA GLY A 144 -3.40 -15.66 18.65
C GLY A 144 -4.44 -14.57 18.95
N GLY A 145 -4.70 -13.67 18.00
CA GLY A 145 -5.80 -12.69 18.08
C GLY A 145 -5.51 -11.48 18.97
N GLN A 146 -4.26 -11.30 19.40
CA GLN A 146 -3.87 -10.12 20.17
C GLN A 146 -3.95 -8.87 19.28
N ASN A 147 -4.78 -7.91 19.69
CA ASN A 147 -4.85 -6.61 19.04
C ASN A 147 -3.67 -5.72 19.46
N ARG A 148 -2.92 -5.20 18.48
CA ARG A 148 -1.82 -4.22 18.67
C ARG A 148 -2.27 -2.79 18.38
N GLY A 149 -3.56 -2.56 18.23
CA GLY A 149 -4.18 -1.26 18.04
C GLY A 149 -4.65 -1.05 16.61
N LEU A 150 -4.80 0.21 16.23
CA LEU A 150 -5.47 0.63 15.01
C LEU A 150 -4.49 1.24 14.03
N LEU A 151 -4.82 1.04 12.77
CA LEU A 151 -4.23 1.69 11.63
C LEU A 151 -5.32 2.49 10.90
N LEU A 152 -5.02 3.73 10.59
CA LEU A 152 -5.90 4.64 9.87
C LEU A 152 -5.14 5.18 8.67
N GLU A 153 -5.61 4.87 7.49
CA GLU A 153 -5.11 5.42 6.24
C GLU A 153 -6.15 6.38 5.67
N THR A 154 -5.71 7.58 5.31
CA THR A 154 -6.52 8.54 4.59
C THR A 154 -5.86 8.83 3.27
N GLU A 155 -6.64 8.83 2.21
CA GLU A 155 -6.18 9.06 0.88
C GLU A 155 -7.06 10.11 0.22
N TYR A 156 -6.43 11.19 -0.22
CA TYR A 156 -7.05 12.20 -1.05
C TYR A 156 -6.92 11.79 -2.51
N LEU A 157 -8.04 11.44 -3.15
CA LEU A 157 -8.10 11.13 -4.57
C LEU A 157 -7.90 12.44 -5.36
N PRO A 158 -6.99 12.47 -6.33
CA PRO A 158 -6.69 13.70 -7.05
C PRO A 158 -7.84 14.05 -8.00
N PHE A 159 -8.21 15.32 -8.03
CA PHE A 159 -8.86 15.94 -9.20
C PHE A 159 -7.83 16.05 -10.35
N PRO A 160 -8.25 16.10 -11.64
CA PRO A 160 -7.33 16.36 -12.75
C PRO A 160 -6.51 17.62 -12.50
N ARG A 161 -5.18 17.51 -12.58
CA ARG A 161 -4.24 18.52 -12.06
C ARG A 161 -4.18 19.80 -12.89
N VAL A 162 -4.04 20.92 -12.19
CA VAL A 162 -3.26 22.09 -12.63
C VAL A 162 -1.89 22.01 -11.93
N PRO A 163 -0.75 22.07 -12.62
CA PRO A 163 0.57 21.89 -12.01
C PRO A 163 0.97 23.06 -11.10
N GLY A 164 1.49 22.77 -9.90
CA GLY A 164 2.10 23.75 -8.99
C GLY A 164 2.37 23.24 -7.56
N SER A 165 3.59 23.44 -7.05
CA SER A 165 4.10 22.93 -5.76
C SER A 165 3.45 23.52 -4.50
N ALA A 166 2.75 24.66 -4.60
CA ALA A 166 2.09 25.30 -3.47
C ALA A 166 0.94 24.46 -2.87
N HIS A 167 0.32 23.58 -3.67
CA HIS A 167 -0.84 22.79 -3.23
C HIS A 167 -0.48 21.61 -2.32
N SER A 168 0.78 21.15 -2.32
CA SER A 168 1.18 19.96 -1.56
C SER A 168 1.09 20.17 -0.04
N GLN A 169 1.51 21.34 0.46
CA GLN A 169 1.49 21.60 1.91
C GLN A 169 0.06 21.75 2.45
N ASP A 170 -0.83 22.37 1.67
CA ASP A 170 -2.24 22.53 2.05
C ASP A 170 -2.95 21.17 2.10
N ILE A 171 -2.67 20.28 1.14
CA ILE A 171 -3.23 18.93 1.14
C ILE A 171 -2.68 18.10 2.31
N ILE A 172 -1.40 18.24 2.66
CA ILE A 172 -0.82 17.61 3.85
C ILE A 172 -1.53 18.10 5.12
N ASN A 173 -1.70 19.43 5.26
CA ASN A 173 -2.38 20.04 6.39
C ASN A 173 -3.85 19.58 6.49
N MET A 174 -4.55 19.51 5.35
CA MET A 174 -5.92 19.03 5.27
C MET A 174 -6.02 17.55 5.63
N SER A 175 -5.13 16.71 5.12
CA SER A 175 -5.07 15.26 5.43
C SER A 175 -4.78 15.04 6.92
N SER A 176 -3.85 15.80 7.49
CA SER A 176 -3.55 15.78 8.92
C SER A 176 -4.74 16.22 9.77
N GLY A 177 -5.44 17.28 9.34
CA GLY A 177 -6.66 17.77 9.97
C GLY A 177 -7.77 16.71 9.96
N LEU A 178 -7.98 16.05 8.81
CA LEU A 178 -8.94 14.95 8.68
C LEU A 178 -8.58 13.82 9.65
N VAL A 179 -7.35 13.29 9.60
CA VAL A 179 -6.90 12.23 10.52
C VAL A 179 -7.11 12.60 11.99
N THR A 180 -6.76 13.83 12.37
CA THR A 180 -6.92 14.33 13.75
C THR A 180 -8.40 14.43 14.17
N SER A 181 -9.29 14.73 13.22
CA SER A 181 -10.74 14.76 13.46
C SER A 181 -11.36 13.36 13.57
N LEU A 182 -10.76 12.36 12.93
CA LEU A 182 -11.23 10.96 12.99
C LEU A 182 -10.83 10.26 14.31
N ILE A 183 -9.81 10.75 14.99
CA ILE A 183 -9.34 10.19 16.27
C ILE A 183 -10.16 10.77 17.44
N PRO A 184 -10.82 9.93 18.25
CA PRO A 184 -11.53 10.37 19.45
C PRO A 184 -10.63 11.13 20.42
N SER A 185 -11.20 12.11 21.13
CA SER A 185 -10.47 13.01 22.02
C SER A 185 -9.65 12.30 23.10
N TYR A 186 -10.14 11.18 23.63
CA TYR A 186 -9.46 10.39 24.68
C TYR A 186 -8.28 9.56 24.14
N GLY A 187 -8.15 9.42 22.82
CA GLY A 187 -7.11 8.64 22.16
C GLY A 187 -5.99 9.46 21.54
N ARG A 188 -6.16 10.79 21.47
CA ARG A 188 -5.35 11.68 20.64
C ARG A 188 -3.87 11.67 21.03
N ASP A 189 -3.55 11.59 22.31
CA ASP A 189 -2.16 11.60 22.80
C ASP A 189 -1.38 10.33 22.44
N SER A 190 -2.10 9.24 22.13
CA SER A 190 -1.54 7.94 21.78
C SER A 190 -1.62 7.61 20.29
N ALA A 191 -2.23 8.49 19.51
CA ALA A 191 -2.27 8.38 18.06
C ALA A 191 -1.10 9.17 17.47
N LYS A 192 -0.26 8.48 16.70
CA LYS A 192 0.86 9.07 15.98
C LYS A 192 0.52 9.12 14.50
N VAL A 193 0.56 10.31 13.92
CA VAL A 193 0.54 10.45 12.46
C VAL A 193 1.94 10.12 11.98
N MET A 194 2.09 9.03 11.23
CA MET A 194 3.40 8.42 10.99
C MET A 194 4.02 8.83 9.65
N ARG A 195 3.21 9.10 8.62
CA ARG A 195 3.77 9.34 7.28
C ARG A 195 2.82 10.01 6.30
N PHE A 196 3.38 10.87 5.47
CA PHE A 196 2.78 11.43 4.25
C PHE A 196 3.67 11.04 3.08
N TYR A 197 3.08 10.70 1.93
CA TYR A 197 3.83 10.65 0.67
C TYR A 197 3.17 11.56 -0.34
N ALA A 198 3.94 12.54 -0.81
CA ALA A 198 3.69 13.16 -2.10
C ALA A 198 4.09 12.17 -3.22
N GLU A 199 3.47 12.31 -4.39
CA GLU A 199 3.79 11.46 -5.56
C GLU A 199 5.28 11.53 -5.94
N GLU A 200 5.90 12.70 -5.80
CA GLU A 200 7.31 12.94 -6.06
C GLU A 200 8.23 12.07 -5.19
N GLU A 201 7.86 11.84 -3.93
CA GLU A 201 8.62 11.00 -3.00
C GLU A 201 8.42 9.52 -3.31
N TRP A 202 7.23 9.13 -3.76
CA TRP A 202 6.95 7.76 -4.17
C TRP A 202 7.73 7.34 -5.42
N ASN A 203 7.85 8.26 -6.39
CA ASN A 203 8.62 8.03 -7.61
C ASN A 203 10.12 7.83 -7.32
N GLN A 204 10.66 8.47 -6.27
CA GLN A 204 12.05 8.25 -5.85
C GLN A 204 12.26 6.84 -5.27
N VAL A 205 11.26 6.29 -4.57
CA VAL A 205 11.33 4.95 -3.97
C VAL A 205 11.20 3.86 -5.04
N THR A 206 10.25 4.02 -5.97
CA THR A 206 9.99 3.03 -7.02
C THR A 206 11.02 3.10 -8.16
N GLY A 207 11.69 4.24 -8.32
CA GLY A 207 12.60 4.53 -9.43
C GLY A 207 11.86 5.00 -10.67
N PRO A 208 12.58 5.41 -11.73
CA PRO A 208 11.96 5.61 -13.02
C PRO A 208 11.28 4.29 -13.40
N GLN A 209 9.97 4.34 -13.68
CA GLN A 209 9.33 3.22 -14.34
C GLN A 209 10.01 3.07 -15.69
N ASP A 210 10.58 1.89 -15.96
CA ASP A 210 10.96 1.53 -17.31
C ASP A 210 9.67 1.53 -18.13
N THR A 211 9.39 2.63 -18.82
CA THR A 211 8.32 2.77 -19.81
C THR A 211 8.63 1.95 -21.07
N GLU A 212 9.35 0.83 -20.95
CA GLU A 212 9.63 -0.11 -22.02
C GLU A 212 8.52 -1.15 -22.10
N SER A 213 7.25 -0.74 -22.32
CA SER A 213 6.15 -1.62 -22.73
C SER A 213 4.89 -0.88 -23.20
N GLU A 214 4.95 0.40 -23.57
CA GLU A 214 3.88 1.03 -24.37
C GLU A 214 4.39 1.24 -25.80
N GLN A 215 4.66 0.14 -26.51
CA GLN A 215 4.50 0.21 -27.95
C GLN A 215 2.99 0.25 -28.20
N PRO A 216 2.46 1.29 -28.87
CA PRO A 216 1.09 1.27 -29.31
C PRO A 216 0.94 0.06 -30.25
N ILE A 217 0.14 -0.92 -29.85
CA ILE A 217 -0.35 -1.94 -30.78
C ILE A 217 -1.14 -1.16 -31.83
N SER A 218 -0.53 -0.93 -32.99
CA SER A 218 -1.22 -0.44 -34.17
C SER A 218 -2.31 -1.44 -34.51
N THR A 219 -3.53 -1.15 -34.09
CA THR A 219 -4.73 -1.83 -34.56
C THR A 219 -5.05 -1.26 -35.93
N ASP A 220 -4.27 -1.70 -36.93
CA ASP A 220 -4.73 -1.74 -38.31
C ASP A 220 -5.53 -3.05 -38.44
N GLU A 221 -6.85 -2.94 -38.38
CA GLU A 221 -7.75 -3.60 -39.33
C GLU A 221 -9.18 -3.11 -39.06
N THR A 222 -9.63 -2.21 -39.93
CA THR A 222 -11.02 -1.92 -40.23
C THR A 222 -11.79 -3.22 -40.49
N SER A 223 -12.63 -3.62 -39.55
CA SER A 223 -13.83 -4.41 -39.86
C SER A 223 -15.04 -3.52 -39.61
N GLU A 224 -15.52 -2.93 -40.70
CA GLU A 224 -16.89 -2.43 -40.80
C GLU A 224 -17.82 -3.64 -40.71
N ASP A 225 -18.41 -3.86 -39.54
CA ASP A 225 -19.73 -4.50 -39.32
C ASP A 225 -19.83 -4.99 -37.86
N ASP A 226 -20.24 -4.12 -36.95
CA ASP A 226 -21.03 -4.59 -35.79
C ASP A 226 -22.00 -3.51 -35.32
N LEU A 227 -23.11 -3.52 -36.05
CA LEU A 227 -24.36 -2.84 -35.81
C LEU A 227 -25.15 -3.64 -34.75
N TYR A 228 -25.48 -2.99 -33.63
CA TYR A 228 -26.37 -3.41 -32.51
C TYR A 228 -25.79 -4.24 -31.36
N ALA A 229 -25.45 -3.57 -30.26
CA ALA A 229 -25.65 -4.11 -28.91
C ALA A 229 -26.10 -3.00 -27.93
N TYR A 230 -27.41 -2.77 -27.85
CA TYR A 230 -28.01 -2.04 -26.74
C TYR A 230 -28.15 -2.99 -25.53
N GLY A 231 -27.64 -2.56 -24.38
CA GLY A 231 -28.24 -2.87 -23.08
C GLY A 231 -27.71 -4.09 -22.32
N VAL A 232 -26.48 -4.00 -21.78
CA VAL A 232 -26.17 -4.42 -20.41
C VAL A 232 -25.06 -3.50 -19.90
N THR A 233 -25.35 -2.66 -18.90
CA THR A 233 -24.31 -1.90 -18.18
C THR A 233 -23.54 -2.85 -17.26
N ALA A 234 -22.75 -3.75 -17.84
CA ALA A 234 -21.61 -4.29 -17.12
C ALA A 234 -20.57 -3.17 -17.12
N SER A 235 -20.27 -2.62 -15.94
CA SER A 235 -19.21 -1.63 -15.79
C SER A 235 -17.87 -2.30 -16.12
N HIS A 236 -17.51 -2.34 -17.41
CA HIS A 236 -16.13 -2.58 -17.81
C HIS A 236 -15.32 -1.44 -17.22
N GLN A 237 -14.60 -1.71 -16.14
CA GLN A 237 -13.58 -0.79 -15.66
C GLN A 237 -12.58 -0.65 -16.79
N SER A 238 -12.40 0.58 -17.30
CA SER A 238 -11.34 0.88 -18.26
C SER A 238 -10.00 0.37 -17.69
N PRO A 239 -9.13 -0.24 -18.51
CA PRO A 239 -7.80 -0.70 -18.06
C PRO A 239 -7.00 0.41 -17.36
N GLU A 240 -7.23 1.68 -17.71
CA GLU A 240 -6.63 2.86 -17.08
C GLU A 240 -6.96 3.00 -15.58
N ASN A 241 -8.18 2.61 -15.17
CA ASN A 241 -8.58 2.63 -13.76
C ASN A 241 -7.92 1.50 -12.95
N GLN A 242 -7.68 0.34 -13.57
CA GLN A 242 -7.03 -0.79 -12.89
C GLN A 242 -5.57 -0.51 -12.56
N THR A 243 -4.83 0.14 -13.47
CA THR A 243 -3.43 0.52 -13.23
C THR A 243 -3.32 1.53 -12.08
N THR A 244 -4.22 2.52 -12.05
CA THR A 244 -4.27 3.53 -10.98
C THR A 244 -4.54 2.90 -9.61
N ASP A 245 -5.46 1.94 -9.54
CA ASP A 245 -5.76 1.22 -8.30
C ASP A 245 -4.58 0.35 -7.84
N LEU A 246 -3.85 -0.27 -8.76
CA LEU A 246 -2.68 -1.09 -8.41
C LEU A 246 -1.56 -0.25 -7.81
N GLU A 247 -1.22 0.89 -8.42
CA GLU A 247 -0.18 1.77 -7.90
C GLU A 247 -0.54 2.40 -6.56
N ARG A 248 -1.82 2.74 -6.39
CA ARG A 248 -2.37 3.17 -5.10
C ARG A 248 -2.16 2.11 -4.02
N ASP A 249 -2.52 0.88 -4.31
CA ASP A 249 -2.39 -0.22 -3.36
C ASP A 249 -0.91 -0.54 -3.08
N ARG A 250 -0.02 -0.45 -4.07
CA ARG A 250 1.45 -0.53 -3.90
C ARG A 250 1.95 0.50 -2.88
N ARG A 251 1.53 1.75 -3.01
CA ARG A 251 1.91 2.84 -2.09
C ARG A 251 1.37 2.61 -0.69
N SER A 252 0.09 2.25 -0.55
CA SER A 252 -0.53 1.91 0.74
C SER A 252 0.25 0.80 1.44
N VAL A 253 0.55 -0.27 0.72
CA VAL A 253 1.30 -1.43 1.24
C VAL A 253 2.71 -1.04 1.71
N PHE A 254 3.44 -0.28 0.91
CA PHE A 254 4.79 0.17 1.27
C PHE A 254 4.77 1.03 2.55
N LEU A 255 3.76 1.89 2.67
CA LEU A 255 3.53 2.72 3.86
C LEU A 255 3.28 1.89 5.12
N ILE A 256 2.35 0.95 5.03
CA ILE A 256 1.99 0.05 6.12
C ILE A 256 3.22 -0.75 6.56
N HIS A 257 3.96 -1.31 5.61
CA HIS A 257 5.18 -2.04 5.88
C HIS A 257 6.19 -1.18 6.68
N GLY A 258 6.48 0.02 6.20
CA GLY A 258 7.41 0.94 6.86
C GLY A 258 7.02 1.25 8.31
N VAL A 259 5.73 1.51 8.56
CA VAL A 259 5.23 1.79 9.91
C VAL A 259 5.37 0.56 10.81
N LEU A 260 4.90 -0.61 10.38
CA LEU A 260 4.94 -1.82 11.21
C LEU A 260 6.37 -2.26 11.51
N ARG A 261 7.29 -2.09 10.55
CA ARG A 261 8.71 -2.32 10.75
C ARG A 261 9.31 -1.35 11.77
N SER A 262 9.00 -0.05 11.67
CA SER A 262 9.51 0.95 12.61
C SER A 262 9.07 0.73 14.07
N GLU A 263 7.93 0.06 14.26
CA GLU A 263 7.41 -0.32 15.58
C GLU A 263 7.95 -1.68 16.08
N GLY A 264 8.78 -2.37 15.29
CA GLY A 264 9.27 -3.72 15.62
C GLY A 264 8.16 -4.77 15.64
N ILE A 265 7.02 -4.51 14.98
CA ILE A 265 5.93 -5.48 14.80
C ILE A 265 6.33 -6.52 13.75
N LEU A 266 7.03 -6.07 12.71
CA LEU A 266 7.69 -6.92 11.73
C LEU A 266 9.15 -7.10 12.15
N VAL A 267 9.57 -8.35 12.33
CA VAL A 267 10.94 -8.77 12.70
C VAL A 267 11.44 -9.78 11.68
#